data_AF-T0R097-F1
#
_entry.id   AF-T0R097-F1
#
_cell.length_a   1.000
_cell.length_b   1.000
_cell.length_c   1.000
_cell.angle_alpha   90.00
_cell.angle_beta   90.00
_cell.angle_gamma   90.00
#
_symmetry.space_group_name_H-M   'P 1'
#
loop_
_entity.id
_entity.type
_entity.pdbx_description
1 polymer ?
#
loop_
_entity_poly.entity_id
_entity_poly.type
_entity_poly.pdbx_seq_one_letter_code
_entity_poly.pdbx_strand_id
1 'polypeptide(L)'
;MTTTWSFERDGRGYRRLRASFMAKYLLMGLFLATDMALNASAEYVDLAASNSINTAVSVILAQAFVQIVAAIDLFILLGMTFPFRNGLLGLLGMEFRSVLYMHLVYFALTTALGISRISILSGGRPTVELWDRPGYYLLSVLQKLAMVPYCHLTLNALTKLGSAKFYTKDAWVALHNQLF
;
A
#
# COMPACT_ATOMS: atom_id res chain seq x y z
N MET A 1 29.48 26.33 -17.37
CA MET A 1 28.12 25.86 -17.69
C MET A 1 27.38 25.61 -16.38
N THR A 2 26.27 26.31 -16.23
CA THR A 2 25.57 26.70 -15.00
C THR A 2 24.18 26.07 -14.98
N THR A 3 23.89 25.14 -14.06
CA THR A 3 22.50 24.69 -13.82
C THR A 3 22.22 24.07 -12.43
N THR A 4 23.18 24.01 -11.50
CA THR A 4 22.93 23.39 -10.18
C THR A 4 22.30 24.34 -9.15
N TRP A 5 22.32 25.65 -9.38
CA TRP A 5 21.90 26.67 -8.39
C TRP A 5 20.45 27.16 -8.50
N SER A 6 19.64 26.68 -9.45
CA SER A 6 18.27 27.22 -9.64
C SER A 6 17.21 26.57 -8.73
N PHE A 7 17.48 25.43 -8.11
CA PHE A 7 16.54 24.81 -7.16
C PHE A 7 16.62 25.42 -5.75
N GLU A 8 17.70 26.12 -5.41
CA GLU A 8 17.91 26.73 -4.09
C GLU A 8 17.31 28.13 -3.92
N ARG A 9 16.93 28.83 -5.00
CA ARG A 9 16.48 30.23 -4.91
C ARG A 9 14.97 30.45 -4.89
N ASP A 10 14.16 29.44 -5.18
CA ASP A 10 12.70 29.60 -5.17
C ASP A 10 12.08 28.76 -4.05
N GLY A 11 12.08 29.30 -2.82
CA GLY A 11 11.46 28.68 -1.64
C GLY A 11 9.96 28.38 -1.81
N ARG A 12 9.33 28.80 -2.91
CA ARG A 12 7.99 28.36 -3.35
C ARG A 12 8.00 26.96 -3.95
N GLY A 13 9.02 26.58 -4.74
CA GLY A 13 9.13 25.27 -5.38
C GLY A 13 9.30 24.14 -4.35
N TYR A 14 10.21 24.33 -3.40
CA TYR A 14 10.42 23.37 -2.29
C TYR A 14 9.15 23.21 -1.41
N ARG A 15 8.45 24.31 -1.10
CA ARG A 15 7.19 24.26 -0.35
C ARG A 15 6.10 23.47 -1.07
N ARG A 16 5.95 23.66 -2.40
CA ARG A 16 4.99 22.91 -3.21
C ARG A 16 5.32 21.41 -3.27
N LEU A 17 6.59 21.06 -3.43
CA LEU A 17 7.03 19.66 -3.42
C LEU A 17 6.74 19.00 -2.06
N ARG A 18 7.09 19.67 -0.95
CA ARG A 18 6.82 19.20 0.41
C ARG A 18 5.33 19.05 0.68
N ALA A 19 4.50 20.01 0.26
CA ALA A 19 3.05 19.92 0.40
C ALA A 19 2.45 18.76 -0.41
N SER A 20 2.89 18.58 -1.67
CA SER A 20 2.48 17.47 -2.53
C SER A 20 2.87 16.11 -1.97
N PHE A 21 4.06 16.01 -1.37
CA PHE A 21 4.51 14.80 -0.68
C PHE A 21 3.67 14.53 0.57
N MET A 22 3.45 15.54 1.43
CA MET A 22 2.65 15.39 2.65
C MET A 22 1.20 15.00 2.34
N ALA A 23 0.61 15.55 1.28
CA ALA A 23 -0.72 15.17 0.85
C ALA A 23 -0.81 13.68 0.48
N LYS A 24 0.15 13.16 -0.29
CA LYS A 24 0.22 11.73 -0.64
C LYS A 24 0.50 10.85 0.58
N TYR A 25 1.36 11.31 1.48
CA TYR A 25 1.62 10.63 2.75
C TYR A 25 0.35 10.46 3.59
N LEU A 26 -0.42 11.54 3.75
CA LEU A 26 -1.70 11.50 4.49
C LEU A 26 -2.74 10.66 3.76
N LEU A 27 -2.79 10.76 2.43
CA LEU A 27 -3.68 9.98 1.59
C LEU A 27 -3.40 8.47 1.71
N MET A 28 -2.13 8.07 1.68
CA MET A 28 -1.71 6.70 1.96
C MET A 28 -2.16 6.24 3.36
N GLY A 29 -1.96 7.09 4.38
CA GLY A 29 -2.44 6.80 5.74
C GLY A 29 -3.95 6.55 5.78
N LEU A 30 -4.73 7.34 5.05
CA LEU A 30 -6.18 7.17 4.92
C LEU A 30 -6.54 5.85 4.23
N PHE A 31 -5.85 5.48 3.15
CA PHE A 31 -6.09 4.20 2.47
C PHE A 31 -5.77 3.01 3.36
N LEU A 32 -4.64 3.03 4.08
CA LEU A 32 -4.28 1.99 5.03
C LEU A 32 -5.32 1.87 6.17
N ALA A 33 -5.78 3.00 6.71
CA ALA A 33 -6.81 3.00 7.75
C ALA A 33 -8.16 2.46 7.22
N THR A 34 -8.51 2.81 5.99
CA THR A 34 -9.75 2.35 5.34
C THR A 34 -9.69 0.84 5.09
N ASP A 35 -8.57 0.33 4.53
CA ASP A 35 -8.37 -1.12 4.33
C ASP A 35 -8.42 -1.86 5.68
N MET A 36 -7.83 -1.30 6.73
CA MET A 36 -7.87 -1.88 8.08
C MET A 36 -9.30 -1.94 8.63
N ALA A 37 -10.08 -0.87 8.46
CA ALA A 37 -11.46 -0.81 8.90
C ALA A 37 -12.34 -1.81 8.12
N LEU A 38 -12.16 -1.90 6.80
CA LEU A 38 -12.82 -2.91 5.98
C LEU A 38 -12.45 -4.32 6.43
N ASN A 39 -11.16 -4.60 6.65
CA ASN A 39 -10.69 -5.90 7.09
C ASN A 39 -11.22 -6.30 8.49
N ALA A 40 -11.29 -5.35 9.42
CA ALA A 40 -11.82 -5.58 10.76
C ALA A 40 -13.34 -5.81 10.76
N SER A 41 -14.07 -5.07 9.93
CA SER A 41 -15.53 -5.14 9.85
C SER A 41 -16.04 -6.23 8.91
N ALA A 42 -15.22 -6.69 7.96
CA ALA A 42 -15.60 -7.55 6.85
C ALA A 42 -16.51 -8.69 7.30
N GLU A 43 -16.13 -9.45 8.32
CA GLU A 43 -16.84 -10.66 8.79
C GLU A 43 -18.17 -10.36 9.51
N TYR A 44 -18.32 -9.17 10.08
CA TYR A 44 -19.51 -8.78 10.85
C TYR A 44 -20.59 -8.14 9.98
N VAL A 45 -20.22 -7.47 8.89
CA VAL A 45 -21.18 -6.80 7.99
C VAL A 45 -22.14 -7.82 7.36
N ASP A 46 -21.69 -9.05 7.09
CA ASP A 46 -22.54 -10.11 6.54
C ASP A 46 -23.52 -10.71 7.56
N LEU A 47 -23.28 -10.56 8.87
CA LEU A 47 -24.21 -11.00 9.91
C LEU A 47 -25.42 -10.07 10.03
N ALA A 48 -25.25 -8.80 9.65
CA ALA A 48 -26.29 -7.79 9.70
C ALA A 48 -27.07 -7.65 8.37
N ALA A 49 -26.59 -8.26 7.28
CA ALA A 49 -27.15 -8.07 5.94
C ALA A 49 -28.20 -9.13 5.58
N SER A 50 -29.30 -8.70 4.98
CA SER A 50 -30.33 -9.59 4.42
C SER A 50 -29.86 -10.39 3.19
N ASN A 51 -28.84 -9.88 2.47
CA ASN A 51 -28.23 -10.49 1.30
C ASN A 51 -26.71 -10.62 1.48
N SER A 52 -26.26 -11.62 2.24
CA SER A 52 -24.86 -11.81 2.64
C SER A 52 -23.88 -11.90 1.45
N ILE A 53 -24.27 -12.50 0.32
CA ILE A 53 -23.41 -12.63 -0.86
C ILE A 53 -23.09 -11.26 -1.49
N ASN A 54 -24.11 -10.42 -1.74
CA ASN A 54 -23.92 -9.11 -2.38
C ASN A 54 -23.06 -8.18 -1.52
N THR A 55 -23.27 -8.25 -0.20
CA THR A 55 -22.48 -7.53 0.79
C THR A 55 -21.02 -8.00 0.78
N ALA A 56 -20.77 -9.31 0.81
CA ALA A 56 -19.43 -9.88 0.75
C ALA A 56 -18.68 -9.44 -0.51
N VAL A 57 -19.32 -9.51 -1.68
CA VAL A 57 -18.75 -9.05 -2.96
C VAL A 57 -18.42 -7.56 -2.90
N SER A 58 -19.33 -6.74 -2.37
CA SER A 58 -19.13 -5.28 -2.27
C SER A 58 -17.94 -4.93 -1.36
N VAL A 59 -17.79 -5.61 -0.22
CA VAL A 59 -16.64 -5.42 0.69
C VAL A 59 -15.33 -5.82 0.01
N ILE A 60 -15.30 -6.94 -0.70
CA ILE A 60 -14.10 -7.42 -1.40
C ILE A 60 -13.69 -6.43 -2.51
N LEU A 61 -14.65 -5.94 -3.30
CA LEU A 61 -14.39 -4.95 -4.34
C LEU A 61 -13.89 -3.62 -3.75
N ALA A 62 -14.50 -3.15 -2.67
CA ALA A 62 -14.05 -1.95 -1.98
C ALA A 62 -12.63 -2.11 -1.44
N GLN A 63 -12.31 -3.25 -0.84
CA GLN A 63 -10.98 -3.53 -0.30
C GLN A 63 -9.92 -3.63 -1.41
N ALA A 64 -10.22 -4.34 -2.51
CA ALA A 64 -9.33 -4.42 -3.67
C ALA A 64 -9.09 -3.04 -4.29
N PHE A 65 -10.12 -2.22 -4.40
CA PHE A 65 -10.00 -0.85 -4.90
C PHE A 65 -9.06 -0.01 -4.02
N VAL A 66 -9.24 -0.03 -2.70
CA VAL A 66 -8.37 0.71 -1.76
C VAL A 66 -6.91 0.26 -1.87
N GLN A 67 -6.67 -1.05 -1.98
CA GLN A 67 -5.31 -1.60 -2.12
C GLN A 67 -4.66 -1.22 -3.46
N ILE A 68 -5.41 -1.23 -4.56
CA ILE A 68 -4.91 -0.80 -5.87
C ILE A 68 -4.57 0.69 -5.85
N VAL A 69 -5.44 1.53 -5.30
CA VAL A 69 -5.18 2.97 -5.23
C VAL A 69 -3.99 3.28 -4.31
N ALA A 70 -3.83 2.57 -3.19
CA ALA A 70 -2.64 2.66 -2.35
C ALA A 70 -1.37 2.28 -3.13
N ALA A 71 -1.39 1.17 -3.88
CA ALA A 71 -0.26 0.77 -4.71
C ALA A 71 0.08 1.82 -5.78
N ILE A 72 -0.93 2.43 -6.41
CA ILE A 72 -0.75 3.52 -7.38
C ILE A 72 -0.13 4.75 -6.71
N ASP A 73 -0.59 5.15 -5.52
CA ASP A 73 -0.03 6.30 -4.81
C ASP A 73 1.45 6.06 -4.43
N LEU A 74 1.80 4.86 -3.96
CA LEU A 74 3.19 4.46 -3.74
C LEU A 74 4.02 4.54 -5.03
N PHE A 75 3.46 4.05 -6.15
CA PHE A 75 4.14 4.10 -7.44
C PHE A 75 4.34 5.55 -7.94
N ILE A 76 3.36 6.43 -7.74
CA ILE A 76 3.49 7.86 -8.04
C ILE A 76 4.60 8.49 -7.19
N LEU A 77 4.67 8.17 -5.90
CA LEU A 77 5.74 8.66 -5.02
C LEU A 77 7.12 8.18 -5.47
N LEU A 78 7.25 6.92 -5.85
CA LEU A 78 8.49 6.36 -6.44
C LEU A 78 8.82 7.06 -7.76
N GLY A 79 7.84 7.30 -8.62
CA GLY A 79 7.96 7.98 -9.91
C GLY A 79 8.49 9.42 -9.83
N MET A 80 8.27 10.07 -8.69
CA MET A 80 8.75 11.43 -8.44
C MET A 80 10.24 11.48 -8.06
N THR A 81 10.85 10.35 -7.74
CA THR A 81 12.26 10.29 -7.33
C THR A 81 13.22 10.43 -8.52
N PHE A 82 14.42 10.95 -8.26
CA PHE A 82 15.49 11.08 -9.25
C PHE A 82 15.89 9.72 -9.88
N PRO A 83 16.07 8.62 -9.13
CA PRO A 83 16.41 7.33 -9.72
C PRO A 83 15.37 6.84 -10.73
N PHE A 84 14.08 6.99 -10.42
CA PHE A 84 13.01 6.58 -11.31
C PHE A 84 13.02 7.38 -12.62
N ARG A 85 13.17 8.71 -12.54
CA ARG A 85 13.19 9.61 -13.71
C ARG A 85 14.38 9.39 -14.64
N ASN A 86 15.49 8.88 -14.13
CA ASN A 86 16.70 8.61 -14.91
C ASN A 86 16.84 7.12 -15.29
N GLY A 87 15.81 6.30 -15.09
CA GLY A 87 15.82 4.89 -15.48
C GLY A 87 16.60 3.96 -14.54
N LEU A 88 17.01 4.42 -13.35
CA LEU A 88 17.65 3.59 -12.31
C LEU A 88 16.62 2.79 -11.49
N LEU A 89 15.67 2.16 -12.19
CA LEU A 89 14.57 1.40 -11.58
C LEU A 89 15.07 0.18 -10.80
N GLY A 90 16.16 -0.46 -11.25
CA GLY A 90 16.74 -1.61 -10.55
C GLY A 90 17.22 -1.26 -9.14
N LEU A 91 17.95 -0.16 -8.99
CA LEU A 91 18.46 0.29 -7.69
C LEU A 91 17.34 0.74 -6.74
N LEU A 92 16.36 1.47 -7.27
CA LEU A 92 15.19 1.87 -6.49
C LEU A 92 14.35 0.65 -6.08
N GLY A 93 14.19 -0.31 -7.01
CA GLY A 93 13.50 -1.58 -6.76
C GLY A 93 14.20 -2.42 -5.70
N MET A 94 15.55 -2.43 -5.65
CA MET A 94 16.30 -3.14 -4.61
C MET A 94 16.08 -2.52 -3.22
N GLU A 95 16.10 -1.18 -3.10
CA GLU A 95 15.88 -0.47 -1.83
C GLU A 95 14.45 -0.67 -1.30
N PHE A 96 13.45 -0.66 -2.19
CA PHE A 96 12.02 -0.76 -1.84
C PHE A 96 11.42 -2.15 -2.10
N ARG A 97 12.24 -3.19 -2.34
CA ARG A 97 11.76 -4.54 -2.70
C ARG A 97 10.77 -5.11 -1.68
N SER A 98 11.02 -4.86 -0.40
CA SER A 98 10.21 -5.41 0.69
C SER A 98 8.80 -4.84 0.67
N VAL A 99 8.62 -3.53 0.45
CA VAL A 99 7.28 -2.93 0.39
C VAL A 99 6.53 -3.33 -0.88
N LEU A 100 7.23 -3.44 -2.02
CA LEU A 100 6.64 -3.89 -3.29
C LEU A 100 6.15 -5.34 -3.20
N TYR A 101 7.00 -6.24 -2.69
CA TYR A 101 6.63 -7.62 -2.48
C TYR A 101 5.47 -7.75 -1.49
N MET A 102 5.50 -6.96 -0.41
CA MET A 102 4.44 -7.00 0.61
C MET A 102 3.08 -6.53 0.05
N HIS A 103 3.04 -5.56 -0.86
CA HIS A 103 1.80 -5.18 -1.56
C HIS A 103 1.21 -6.35 -2.35
N LEU A 104 2.06 -7.09 -3.08
CA LEU A 104 1.62 -8.26 -3.85
C LEU A 104 1.12 -9.38 -2.95
N VAL A 105 1.88 -9.72 -1.90
CA VAL A 105 1.51 -10.77 -0.94
C VAL A 105 0.20 -10.42 -0.23
N TYR A 106 0.06 -9.19 0.26
CA TYR A 106 -1.14 -8.76 0.97
C TYR A 106 -2.37 -8.72 0.05
N PHE A 107 -2.22 -8.26 -1.19
CA PHE A 107 -3.29 -8.30 -2.19
C PHE A 107 -3.72 -9.73 -2.53
N ALA A 108 -2.75 -10.65 -2.69
CA ALA A 108 -3.03 -12.05 -2.94
C ALA A 108 -3.77 -12.72 -1.76
N LEU A 109 -3.34 -12.46 -0.52
CA LEU A 109 -4.02 -12.95 0.69
C LEU A 109 -5.45 -12.42 0.79
N THR A 110 -5.64 -11.12 0.54
CA THR A 110 -6.96 -10.48 0.56
C THR A 110 -7.87 -11.09 -0.51
N THR A 111 -7.35 -11.29 -1.72
CA THR A 111 -8.10 -11.90 -2.83
C THR A 111 -8.47 -13.35 -2.52
N ALA A 112 -7.53 -14.14 -2.00
CA ALA A 112 -7.78 -15.53 -1.62
C ALA A 112 -8.86 -15.63 -0.53
N LEU A 113 -8.81 -14.76 0.49
CA LEU A 113 -9.82 -14.70 1.53
C LEU A 113 -11.20 -14.32 0.97
N GLY A 114 -11.23 -13.34 0.06
CA GLY A 114 -12.46 -12.92 -0.61
C GLY A 114 -13.10 -14.02 -1.45
N ILE A 115 -12.30 -14.73 -2.28
CA ILE A 115 -12.78 -15.87 -3.08
C ILE A 115 -13.30 -16.98 -2.18
N SER A 116 -12.56 -17.32 -1.11
CA SER A 116 -12.97 -18.35 -0.15
C SER A 116 -14.31 -18.00 0.50
N ARG A 117 -14.49 -16.75 0.91
CA ARG A 117 -15.74 -16.24 1.47
C ARG A 117 -16.92 -16.38 0.50
N ILE A 118 -16.77 -15.87 -0.72
CA ILE A 118 -17.83 -15.94 -1.74
C ILE A 118 -18.18 -17.40 -2.03
N SER A 119 -17.19 -18.28 -2.14
CA SER A 119 -17.41 -19.71 -2.41
C SER A 119 -18.23 -20.39 -1.31
N ILE A 120 -17.97 -20.06 -0.04
CA ILE A 120 -18.73 -20.63 1.10
C ILE A 120 -20.16 -20.08 1.11
N LEU A 121 -20.34 -18.76 0.97
CA LEU A 121 -21.67 -18.12 1.01
C LEU A 121 -22.55 -18.51 -0.18
N SER A 122 -21.96 -18.70 -1.37
CA SER A 122 -22.69 -19.17 -2.56
C SER A 122 -23.24 -20.58 -2.39
N GLY A 123 -22.74 -21.35 -1.43
CA GLY A 123 -23.29 -22.66 -1.07
C GLY A 123 -24.58 -22.62 -0.25
N GLY A 124 -25.17 -21.43 -0.03
CA GLY A 124 -26.43 -21.27 0.71
C GLY A 124 -26.31 -21.46 2.23
N ARG A 125 -25.08 -21.41 2.75
CA ARG A 125 -24.79 -21.67 4.18
C ARG A 125 -24.93 -20.40 5.02
N PRO A 126 -25.33 -20.52 6.29
CA PRO A 126 -25.39 -19.38 7.19
C PRO A 126 -23.99 -18.81 7.46
N THR A 127 -23.89 -17.49 7.56
CA THR A 127 -22.64 -16.74 7.76
C THR A 127 -21.83 -17.19 8.98
N VAL A 128 -22.51 -17.73 10.00
CA VAL A 128 -21.87 -18.23 11.24
C VAL A 128 -20.95 -19.44 10.96
N GLU A 129 -21.28 -20.28 9.98
CA GLU A 129 -20.49 -21.46 9.61
C GLU A 129 -19.16 -21.14 8.90
N LEU A 130 -18.88 -19.86 8.57
CA LEU A 130 -17.58 -19.47 8.01
C LEU A 130 -16.44 -19.86 8.96
N TRP A 131 -16.67 -19.68 10.27
CA TRP A 131 -15.68 -19.89 11.32
C TRP A 131 -15.41 -21.38 11.60
N ASP A 132 -16.35 -22.26 11.26
CA ASP A 132 -16.21 -23.70 11.45
C ASP A 132 -15.29 -24.35 10.41
N ARG A 133 -14.91 -23.59 9.37
CA ARG A 133 -14.00 -24.04 8.31
C ARG A 133 -12.56 -23.71 8.70
N PRO A 134 -11.73 -24.71 9.08
CA PRO A 134 -10.37 -24.46 9.56
C PRO A 134 -9.49 -23.74 8.51
N GLY A 135 -9.71 -24.02 7.23
CA GLY A 135 -9.00 -23.34 6.13
C GLY A 135 -9.36 -21.86 6.00
N TYR A 136 -10.64 -21.50 6.14
CA TYR A 136 -11.09 -20.11 6.10
C TYR A 136 -10.59 -19.35 7.33
N TYR A 137 -10.76 -19.95 8.52
CA TYR A 137 -10.30 -19.37 9.77
C TYR A 137 -8.79 -19.07 9.75
N LEU A 138 -7.96 -20.04 9.35
CA LEU A 138 -6.52 -19.86 9.24
C LEU A 138 -6.17 -18.75 8.24
N LEU A 139 -6.82 -18.73 7.08
CA LEU A 139 -6.57 -17.72 6.06
C LEU A 139 -6.96 -16.31 6.54
N SER A 140 -8.08 -16.17 7.26
CA SER A 140 -8.51 -14.91 7.87
C SER A 140 -7.48 -14.41 8.88
N VAL A 141 -7.03 -15.28 9.79
CA VAL A 141 -6.01 -14.94 10.78
C VAL A 141 -4.70 -14.52 10.10
N LEU A 142 -4.23 -15.27 9.10
CA LEU A 142 -3.01 -14.94 8.36
C LEU A 142 -3.12 -13.60 7.63
N GLN A 143 -4.25 -13.33 6.98
CA GLN A 143 -4.48 -12.07 6.26
C GLN A 143 -4.50 -10.89 7.25
N LYS A 144 -5.18 -11.02 8.39
CA LYS A 144 -5.23 -9.95 9.42
C LYS A 144 -3.86 -9.72 10.06
N LEU A 145 -3.09 -10.78 10.32
CA LEU A 145 -1.72 -10.65 10.81
C LEU A 145 -0.80 -10.02 9.76
N ALA A 146 -0.98 -10.32 8.48
CA ALA A 146 -0.22 -9.74 7.37
C ALA A 146 -0.47 -8.23 7.20
N MET A 147 -1.59 -7.69 7.69
CA MET A 147 -1.86 -6.26 7.70
C MET A 147 -0.82 -5.46 8.50
N VAL A 148 -0.31 -6.03 9.60
CA VAL A 148 0.67 -5.35 10.47
C VAL A 148 2.00 -5.05 9.74
N PRO A 149 2.71 -6.06 9.17
CA PRO A 149 3.93 -5.80 8.41
C PRO A 149 3.63 -5.01 7.12
N TYR A 150 2.45 -5.16 6.51
CA TYR A 150 2.04 -4.36 5.35
C TYR A 150 2.00 -2.86 5.68
N CYS A 151 1.29 -2.47 6.75
CA CYS A 151 1.25 -1.08 7.20
C CYS A 151 2.64 -0.57 7.59
N HIS A 152 3.40 -1.36 8.36
CA HIS A 152 4.72 -0.96 8.82
C HIS A 152 5.69 -0.71 7.67
N LEU A 153 5.80 -1.65 6.72
CA LEU A 153 6.69 -1.53 5.57
C LEU A 153 6.27 -0.39 4.65
N THR A 154 4.96 -0.18 4.47
CA THR A 154 4.42 0.92 3.67
C THR A 154 4.77 2.26 4.29
N LEU A 155 4.44 2.48 5.57
CA LEU A 155 4.76 3.74 6.25
C LEU A 155 6.27 3.99 6.31
N ASN A 156 7.08 2.98 6.60
CA ASN A 156 8.54 3.10 6.59
C ASN A 156 9.08 3.48 5.19
N ALA A 157 8.54 2.88 4.13
CA ALA A 157 8.91 3.24 2.76
C ALA A 157 8.54 4.70 2.44
N LEU A 158 7.36 5.16 2.86
CA LEU A 158 6.97 6.56 2.69
C LEU A 158 7.88 7.50 3.48
N THR A 159 8.18 7.21 4.74
CA THR A 159 9.10 8.03 5.54
C THR A 159 10.49 8.10 4.89
N LYS A 160 11.00 6.97 4.38
CA LYS A 160 12.25 6.93 3.60
C LYS A 160 12.16 7.82 2.36
N LEU A 161 11.08 7.70 1.58
CA LEU A 161 10.85 8.49 0.36
C LEU A 161 10.78 9.99 0.64
N GLY A 162 10.36 10.40 1.84
CA GLY A 162 10.36 11.82 2.25
C GLY A 162 11.74 12.46 2.39
N SER A 163 12.82 11.67 2.35
CA SER A 163 14.18 12.19 2.42
C SER A 163 14.58 12.90 1.11
N ALA A 164 15.19 14.09 1.24
CA ALA A 164 15.69 14.89 0.12
C ALA A 164 16.70 14.14 -0.77
N LYS A 165 17.36 13.09 -0.24
CA LYS A 165 18.33 12.26 -0.95
C LYS A 165 17.77 11.55 -2.18
N PHE A 166 16.45 11.31 -2.23
CA PHE A 166 15.81 10.67 -3.37
C PHE A 166 15.39 11.65 -4.47
N TYR A 167 15.48 12.96 -4.24
CA TYR A 167 15.00 13.99 -5.18
C TYR A 167 16.13 14.82 -5.80
N THR A 168 17.36 14.74 -5.27
CA THR A 168 18.51 15.53 -5.74
C THR A 168 19.64 14.61 -6.20
N LYS A 169 20.26 14.95 -7.33
CA LYS A 169 21.39 14.18 -7.90
C LYS A 169 22.56 14.14 -6.94
N ASP A 170 22.96 15.28 -6.40
CA ASP A 170 24.18 15.41 -5.61
C ASP A 170 24.11 14.61 -4.30
N ALA A 171 22.95 14.62 -3.62
CA ALA A 171 22.74 13.82 -2.43
C ALA A 171 22.67 12.31 -2.75
N TRP A 172 22.10 11.95 -3.90
CA TRP A 172 22.03 10.54 -4.33
C TRP A 172 23.41 9.97 -4.69
N VAL A 173 24.23 10.76 -5.40
CA VAL A 173 25.61 10.40 -5.77
C VAL A 173 26.51 10.37 -4.54
N ALA A 174 26.37 11.32 -3.61
CA ALA A 174 27.12 11.31 -2.35
C ALA A 174 26.86 10.03 -1.52
N LEU A 175 25.64 9.50 -1.53
CA LEU A 175 25.30 8.25 -0.84
C LEU A 175 26.01 7.03 -1.45
N HIS A 176 26.20 7.01 -2.77
CA HIS A 176 26.80 5.87 -3.49
C HIS A 176 28.33 5.99 -3.66
N ASN A 177 28.89 7.20 -3.60
CA ASN A 177 30.33 7.43 -3.59
C ASN A 177 30.99 7.12 -2.23
N GLN A 178 30.21 6.89 -1.16
CA GLN A 178 30.73 6.41 0.13
C GLN A 178 30.83 4.87 0.20
N LEU A 179 30.38 4.17 -0.85
CA LEU A 179 30.37 2.70 -0.93
C LEU A 179 31.49 2.14 -1.84
N PHE A 180 32.32 3.01 -2.40
CA PHE A 180 33.52 2.70 -3.19
C PHE A 180 34.68 3.60 -2.73
#